data_AF-A0A086TJJ7-F1
#
_entry.id   AF-A0A086TJJ7-F1
#
_cell.length_a   1.000
_cell.length_b   1.000
_cell.length_c   1.000
_cell.angle_alpha   90.00
_cell.angle_beta   90.00
_cell.angle_gamma   90.00
#
_symmetry.space_group_name_H-M   'P 1'
#
loop_
_entity.id
_entity.type
_entity.pdbx_description
1 polymer ?
#
loop_
_entity_poly.entity_id
_entity_poly.type
_entity_poly.pdbx_seq_one_letter_code
_entity_poly.pdbx_strand_id
1 'polypeptide(L)'
;MTSVAIEPHTLLCSSIDHPAVSVAAQEAYNYDALFSRAHFVGKDTSDPRTSGLRIFKDPSNHPTAVASILVHIASDVDFKPQDGVVLNQQVYSKFETRISKVSALQRVDSNYHVLDLTGDLEQLACEVSKKLDPVNAYKVADTFRRLVPSSVKGVWWRDFLLTQVVIHKAADSNNITVELASLGLTLSQNSKGRAVVDQQKATLSQKLFKVNAEDFVTKAQEWSDSILMYNVGDYLLKLTSEGDFTSSSSEDPGSLCPPLFPKLPEFELPTLPEFEFPNIFGAIGGFFGAIWNFIVSIPGTLGSSFHCVIWVLLYVLGGALVGTAVTVVCGLFFLLLIGFGPAGIIAGSIAALWMATYAGFVPAGCLLAILQAAGALGACGLFPVAGIIGVVVGGGYGGYVAVVTDGVCDTMYTYL
;
A
#
# COMPACT_ATOMS: atom_id res chain seq x y z
N MET A 1 -7.40 55.91 -61.08
CA MET A 1 -5.94 56.08 -60.89
C MET A 1 -5.78 56.55 -59.45
N THR A 2 -5.28 55.81 -58.47
CA THR A 2 -4.33 54.70 -58.43
C THR A 2 -4.67 53.86 -57.20
N SER A 3 -4.67 52.53 -57.37
CA SER A 3 -4.86 51.53 -56.34
C SER A 3 -3.56 51.35 -55.54
N VAL A 4 -3.63 51.29 -54.21
CA VAL A 4 -2.58 50.68 -53.37
C VAL A 4 -3.26 49.70 -52.43
N ALA A 5 -3.05 48.42 -52.72
CA ALA A 5 -3.46 47.29 -51.91
C ALA A 5 -2.47 47.12 -50.74
N ILE A 6 -3.01 46.83 -49.56
CA ILE A 6 -2.24 46.39 -48.39
C ILE A 6 -2.60 44.91 -48.20
N GLU A 7 -1.62 44.04 -48.41
CA GLU A 7 -1.73 42.59 -48.19
C GLU A 7 -1.73 42.25 -46.69
N PRO A 8 -2.52 41.25 -46.25
CA PRO A 8 -2.39 40.69 -44.91
C PRO A 8 -1.28 39.62 -44.90
N HIS A 9 -0.28 39.81 -44.05
CA HIS A 9 0.70 38.77 -43.72
C HIS A 9 0.03 37.67 -42.89
N THR A 10 -0.37 36.61 -43.57
CA THR A 10 -0.77 35.33 -42.98
C THR A 10 0.48 34.62 -42.47
N LEU A 11 0.67 34.57 -41.15
CA LEU A 11 1.65 33.71 -40.50
C LEU A 11 1.22 32.24 -40.65
N LEU A 12 1.81 31.56 -41.63
CA LEU A 12 1.79 30.11 -41.77
C LEU A 12 2.58 29.48 -40.61
N CYS A 13 1.89 29.01 -39.57
CA CYS A 13 2.46 28.00 -38.69
C CYS A 13 2.55 26.69 -39.49
N SER A 14 3.77 26.31 -39.81
CA SER A 14 4.10 25.02 -40.41
C SER A 14 3.61 23.89 -39.51
N SER A 15 2.58 23.18 -39.97
CA SER A 15 2.26 21.82 -39.55
C SER A 15 3.54 20.99 -39.62
N ILE A 16 4.08 20.61 -38.46
CA ILE A 16 5.07 19.54 -38.39
C ILE A 16 4.30 18.27 -38.69
N ASP A 17 4.38 17.83 -39.94
CA ASP A 17 3.91 16.53 -40.37
C ASP A 17 4.68 15.46 -39.59
N HIS A 18 4.10 15.02 -38.47
CA HIS A 18 4.49 13.75 -37.89
C HIS A 18 4.28 12.69 -38.97
N PRO A 19 5.30 11.88 -39.29
CA PRO A 19 5.13 10.82 -40.28
C PRO A 19 3.94 10.00 -39.84
N ALA A 20 2.95 9.90 -40.72
CA ALA A 20 1.83 9.00 -40.56
C ALA A 20 2.43 7.61 -40.35
N VAL A 21 2.59 7.22 -39.09
CA VAL A 21 2.66 5.83 -38.69
C VAL A 21 1.37 5.28 -39.28
N SER A 22 1.53 4.57 -40.40
CA SER A 22 0.42 3.92 -41.05
C SER A 22 -0.33 3.22 -39.94
N VAL A 23 -1.63 3.49 -39.85
CA VAL A 23 -2.59 2.73 -39.06
C VAL A 23 -2.62 1.36 -39.70
N ALA A 24 -1.50 0.64 -39.54
CA ALA A 24 -1.33 -0.74 -39.91
C ALA A 24 -2.48 -1.42 -39.21
N ALA A 25 -3.30 -2.06 -40.05
CA ALA A 25 -4.54 -2.69 -39.70
C ALA A 25 -4.47 -3.19 -38.27
N GLN A 26 -5.31 -2.59 -37.41
CA GLN A 26 -5.69 -3.20 -36.16
C GLN A 26 -6.41 -4.49 -36.58
N GLU A 27 -5.62 -5.51 -36.94
CA GLU A 27 -6.12 -6.84 -37.20
C GLU A 27 -6.96 -7.15 -35.99
N ALA A 28 -8.24 -7.42 -36.24
CA ALA A 28 -9.14 -7.86 -35.20
C ALA A 28 -8.65 -9.25 -34.79
N TYR A 29 -7.57 -9.29 -34.00
CA TYR A 29 -7.16 -10.47 -33.25
C TYR A 29 -8.41 -10.94 -32.55
N ASN A 30 -8.81 -12.18 -32.80
CA ASN A 30 -9.99 -12.78 -32.20
C ASN A 30 -9.49 -13.60 -31.00
N TYR A 31 -9.52 -13.01 -29.80
CA TYR A 31 -9.05 -13.70 -28.60
C TYR A 31 -10.07 -14.75 -28.16
N ASP A 32 -9.57 -15.93 -27.79
CA ASP A 32 -10.39 -17.06 -27.31
C ASP A 32 -10.92 -16.82 -25.90
N ALA A 33 -10.12 -16.14 -25.07
CA ALA A 33 -10.36 -15.96 -23.65
C ALA A 33 -9.96 -14.57 -23.19
N LEU A 34 -10.78 -13.98 -22.32
CA LEU A 34 -10.49 -12.70 -21.69
C LEU A 34 -10.53 -12.84 -20.17
N PHE A 35 -9.47 -12.32 -19.54
CA PHE A 35 -9.40 -12.13 -18.09
C PHE A 35 -9.30 -10.65 -17.77
N SER A 36 -9.97 -10.22 -16.72
CA SER A 36 -9.96 -8.82 -16.29
C SER A 36 -9.59 -8.67 -14.83
N ARG A 37 -8.94 -7.56 -14.48
CA ARG A 37 -8.77 -7.15 -13.10
C ARG A 37 -8.99 -5.66 -12.93
N ALA A 38 -9.78 -5.30 -11.93
CA ALA A 38 -9.92 -3.92 -11.52
C ALA A 38 -8.94 -3.58 -10.39
N HIS A 39 -8.43 -2.35 -10.45
CA HIS A 39 -7.56 -1.78 -9.43
C HIS A 39 -7.98 -0.37 -9.05
N PHE A 40 -7.67 -0.05 -7.80
CA PHE A 40 -7.66 1.30 -7.29
C PHE A 40 -6.26 1.64 -6.82
N VAL A 41 -5.74 2.78 -7.28
CA VAL A 41 -4.40 3.26 -6.97
C VAL A 41 -4.50 4.65 -6.35
N GLY A 42 -3.89 4.79 -5.16
CA GLY A 42 -3.94 6.00 -4.36
C GLY A 42 -4.87 5.86 -3.16
N LYS A 43 -5.42 6.98 -2.69
CA LYS A 43 -6.28 7.02 -1.50
C LYS A 43 -7.74 7.16 -1.89
N ASP A 44 -8.56 6.21 -1.45
CA ASP A 44 -10.01 6.34 -1.59
C ASP A 44 -10.49 7.40 -0.58
N THR A 45 -10.95 8.53 -1.11
CA THR A 45 -11.44 9.66 -0.33
C THR A 45 -12.96 9.63 -0.17
N SER A 46 -13.63 8.61 -0.71
CA SER A 46 -15.09 8.53 -0.69
C SER A 46 -15.59 8.25 0.73
N ASP A 47 -16.65 8.95 1.15
CA ASP A 47 -17.37 8.60 2.37
C ASP A 47 -18.34 7.44 2.07
N PRO A 48 -18.17 6.26 2.70
CA PRO A 48 -19.02 5.10 2.46
C PRO A 48 -20.50 5.32 2.84
N ARG A 49 -20.81 6.40 3.57
CA ARG A 49 -22.18 6.80 3.93
C ARG A 49 -22.83 7.73 2.92
N THR A 50 -22.07 8.26 1.96
CA THR A 50 -22.62 9.15 0.94
C THR A 50 -23.33 8.34 -0.14
N SER A 51 -24.53 8.79 -0.54
CA SER A 51 -25.35 8.14 -1.57
C SER A 51 -26.01 9.13 -2.53
N GLY A 52 -26.46 8.61 -3.68
CA GLY A 52 -27.23 9.36 -4.67
C GLY A 52 -26.48 10.57 -5.22
N LEU A 53 -27.19 11.70 -5.35
CA LEU A 53 -26.68 12.94 -5.94
C LEU A 53 -25.34 13.43 -5.34
N ARG A 54 -25.14 13.20 -4.04
CA ARG A 54 -23.95 13.70 -3.33
C ARG A 54 -22.66 13.03 -3.78
N ILE A 55 -22.73 11.80 -4.29
CA ILE A 55 -21.56 11.07 -4.83
C ILE A 55 -20.95 11.82 -6.02
N PHE A 56 -21.80 12.41 -6.88
CA PHE A 56 -21.37 13.10 -8.10
C PHE A 56 -21.08 14.59 -7.90
N LYS A 57 -21.63 15.22 -6.85
CA LYS A 57 -21.40 16.65 -6.57
C LYS A 57 -20.14 16.93 -5.76
N ASP A 58 -19.75 16.00 -4.90
CA ASP A 58 -18.61 16.19 -3.99
C ASP A 58 -17.35 15.54 -4.58
N PRO A 59 -16.30 16.32 -4.89
CA PRO A 59 -15.05 15.80 -5.46
C PRO A 59 -14.39 14.69 -4.64
N SER A 60 -14.60 14.67 -3.32
CA SER A 60 -14.06 13.61 -2.45
C SER A 60 -14.66 12.23 -2.78
N ASN A 61 -15.89 12.20 -3.29
CA ASN A 61 -16.64 10.98 -3.64
C ASN A 61 -16.55 10.61 -5.13
N HIS A 62 -15.84 11.39 -5.94
CA HIS A 62 -15.67 11.08 -7.36
C HIS A 62 -15.03 9.70 -7.64
N PRO A 63 -14.16 9.11 -6.79
CA PRO A 63 -13.72 7.72 -7.00
C PRO A 63 -14.89 6.73 -7.05
N THR A 64 -15.85 6.87 -6.12
CA THR A 64 -17.08 6.08 -6.08
C THR A 64 -18.00 6.39 -7.27
N ALA A 65 -18.08 7.65 -7.70
CA ALA A 65 -18.83 8.04 -8.90
C ALA A 65 -18.30 7.34 -10.17
N VAL A 66 -16.97 7.37 -10.37
CA VAL A 66 -16.29 6.70 -11.49
C VAL A 66 -16.49 5.19 -11.43
N ALA A 67 -16.28 4.59 -10.26
CA ALA A 67 -16.51 3.17 -10.03
C ALA A 67 -17.93 2.76 -10.45
N SER A 68 -18.94 3.53 -10.03
CA SER A 68 -20.35 3.29 -10.37
C SER A 68 -20.60 3.38 -11.88
N ILE A 69 -20.05 4.39 -12.56
CA ILE A 69 -20.15 4.54 -14.02
C ILE A 69 -19.52 3.36 -14.75
N LEU A 70 -18.33 2.92 -14.35
CA LEU A 70 -17.63 1.81 -14.99
C LEU A 70 -18.40 0.49 -14.83
N VAL A 71 -18.91 0.20 -13.63
CA VAL A 71 -19.73 -1.00 -13.38
C VAL A 71 -21.04 -0.94 -14.17
N HIS A 72 -21.68 0.23 -14.23
CA HIS A 72 -22.91 0.41 -15.02
C HIS A 72 -22.67 0.16 -16.51
N ILE A 73 -21.61 0.73 -17.08
CA ILE A 73 -21.25 0.52 -18.48
C ILE A 73 -20.92 -0.96 -18.75
N ALA A 74 -20.17 -1.59 -17.85
CA ALA A 74 -19.86 -3.02 -17.96
C ALA A 74 -21.15 -3.86 -17.98
N SER A 75 -22.09 -3.56 -17.08
CA SER A 75 -23.39 -4.22 -17.05
C SER A 75 -24.23 -3.98 -18.32
N ASP A 76 -24.22 -2.76 -18.89
CA ASP A 76 -24.96 -2.43 -20.13
C ASP A 76 -24.48 -3.24 -21.33
N VAL A 77 -23.18 -3.52 -21.40
CA VAL A 77 -22.59 -4.29 -22.52
C VAL A 77 -22.39 -5.77 -22.21
N ASP A 78 -22.90 -6.25 -21.07
CA ASP A 78 -22.72 -7.63 -20.57
C ASP A 78 -21.26 -8.03 -20.33
N PHE A 79 -20.40 -7.07 -20.00
CA PHE A 79 -19.03 -7.31 -19.57
C PHE A 79 -19.00 -7.73 -18.09
N LYS A 80 -18.99 -9.05 -17.87
CA LYS A 80 -19.07 -9.66 -16.53
C LYS A 80 -17.85 -10.56 -16.26
N PRO A 81 -16.64 -9.98 -16.10
CA PRO A 81 -15.43 -10.77 -15.89
C PRO A 81 -15.52 -11.65 -14.64
N GLN A 82 -16.24 -11.24 -13.61
CA GLN A 82 -16.39 -12.02 -12.37
C GLN A 82 -17.07 -13.38 -12.57
N ASP A 83 -17.84 -13.56 -13.64
CA ASP A 83 -18.47 -14.84 -13.97
C ASP A 83 -17.46 -15.84 -14.58
N GLY A 84 -16.19 -15.44 -14.70
CA GLY A 84 -15.06 -16.26 -15.14
C GLY A 84 -14.42 -15.77 -16.43
N VAL A 85 -14.13 -16.69 -17.35
CA VAL A 85 -13.51 -16.36 -18.64
C VAL A 85 -14.55 -15.78 -19.59
N VAL A 86 -14.33 -14.57 -20.09
CA VAL A 86 -15.18 -13.99 -21.12
C VAL A 86 -14.69 -14.46 -22.49
N LEU A 87 -15.49 -15.25 -23.20
CA LEU A 87 -15.12 -15.87 -24.49
C LEU A 87 -15.42 -15.00 -25.72
N ASN A 88 -15.78 -13.73 -25.51
CA ASN A 88 -16.18 -12.83 -26.58
C ASN A 88 -15.54 -11.45 -26.42
N GLN A 89 -14.46 -11.21 -27.15
CA GLN A 89 -13.76 -9.94 -27.18
C GLN A 89 -14.64 -8.75 -27.61
N GLN A 90 -15.68 -8.96 -28.41
CA GLN A 90 -16.58 -7.87 -28.80
C GLN A 90 -17.28 -7.24 -27.60
N VAL A 91 -17.44 -7.99 -26.51
CA VAL A 91 -17.97 -7.47 -25.24
C VAL A 91 -17.03 -6.41 -24.67
N TYR A 92 -15.72 -6.69 -24.63
CA TYR A 92 -14.73 -5.72 -24.17
C TYR A 92 -14.56 -4.53 -25.12
N SER A 93 -14.58 -4.74 -26.44
CA SER A 93 -14.51 -3.61 -27.37
C SER A 93 -15.74 -2.68 -27.26
N LYS A 94 -16.93 -3.24 -27.00
CA LYS A 94 -18.15 -2.47 -26.67
C LYS A 94 -17.98 -1.71 -25.35
N PHE A 95 -17.41 -2.35 -24.33
CA PHE A 95 -17.10 -1.72 -23.04
C PHE A 95 -16.20 -0.48 -23.22
N GLU A 96 -15.06 -0.63 -23.89
CA GLU A 96 -14.14 0.48 -24.19
C GLU A 96 -14.82 1.59 -25.02
N THR A 97 -15.59 1.20 -26.03
CA THR A 97 -16.33 2.14 -26.89
C THR A 97 -17.34 2.94 -26.07
N ARG A 98 -18.08 2.30 -25.16
CA ARG A 98 -19.03 2.98 -24.28
C ARG A 98 -18.33 3.95 -23.33
N ILE A 99 -17.21 3.56 -22.71
CA ILE A 99 -16.40 4.45 -21.85
C ILE A 99 -15.99 5.71 -22.62
N SER A 100 -15.50 5.56 -23.86
CA SER A 100 -15.06 6.69 -24.68
C SER A 100 -16.17 7.68 -25.07
N LYS A 101 -17.44 7.28 -24.92
CA LYS A 101 -18.62 8.12 -25.21
C LYS A 101 -19.16 8.84 -23.97
N VAL A 102 -18.65 8.52 -22.78
CA VAL A 102 -19.05 9.21 -21.54
C VAL A 102 -18.41 10.59 -21.53
N SER A 103 -19.21 11.66 -21.58
CA SER A 103 -18.67 13.03 -21.66
C SER A 103 -17.79 13.40 -20.46
N ALA A 104 -18.08 12.80 -19.31
CA ALA A 104 -17.31 13.00 -18.08
C ALA A 104 -15.96 12.24 -18.05
N LEU A 105 -15.68 11.36 -19.01
CA LEU A 105 -14.42 10.64 -19.14
C LEU A 105 -13.73 11.05 -20.44
N GLN A 106 -12.88 12.09 -20.36
CA GLN A 106 -12.17 12.62 -21.51
C GLN A 106 -10.91 11.82 -21.77
N ARG A 107 -10.78 11.21 -22.95
CA ARG A 107 -9.56 10.52 -23.35
C ARG A 107 -8.41 11.53 -23.45
N VAL A 108 -7.35 11.31 -22.67
CA VAL A 108 -6.15 12.16 -22.65
C VAL A 108 -5.06 11.55 -23.50
N ASP A 109 -4.89 10.23 -23.42
CA ASP A 109 -3.78 9.56 -24.08
C ASP A 109 -4.18 8.16 -24.57
N SER A 110 -3.42 7.66 -25.55
CA SER A 110 -3.53 6.31 -26.04
C SER A 110 -2.20 5.81 -26.56
N ASN A 111 -1.64 4.83 -25.86
CA ASN A 111 -0.38 4.22 -26.22
C ASN A 111 -0.59 2.80 -26.72
N TYR A 112 0.24 2.41 -27.66
CA TYR A 112 0.29 1.07 -28.23
C TYR A 112 1.74 0.64 -28.31
N HIS A 113 2.03 -0.54 -27.76
CA HIS A 113 3.37 -1.09 -27.71
C HIS A 113 3.34 -2.55 -28.12
N VAL A 114 4.31 -2.92 -28.95
CA VAL A 114 4.65 -4.32 -29.21
C VAL A 114 5.70 -4.73 -28.19
N LEU A 115 5.50 -5.88 -27.53
CA LEU A 115 6.41 -6.46 -26.56
C LEU A 115 7.05 -7.71 -27.16
N ASP A 116 8.38 -7.75 -27.20
CA ASP A 116 9.13 -8.94 -27.62
C ASP A 116 9.37 -9.84 -26.40
N LEU A 117 8.56 -10.88 -26.26
CA LEU A 117 8.64 -11.83 -25.15
C LEU A 117 9.53 -13.01 -25.55
N THR A 118 10.41 -13.47 -24.66
CA THR A 118 11.31 -14.62 -24.86
C THR A 118 10.80 -15.92 -24.22
N GLY A 119 9.67 -15.84 -23.52
CA GLY A 119 8.97 -17.00 -22.99
C GLY A 119 9.05 -17.19 -21.46
N ASP A 120 9.33 -16.12 -20.72
CA ASP A 120 9.30 -16.11 -19.26
C ASP A 120 8.21 -15.16 -18.74
N LEU A 121 7.50 -15.59 -17.72
CA LEU A 121 6.43 -14.83 -17.09
C LEU A 121 6.97 -13.63 -16.30
N GLU A 122 8.17 -13.75 -15.72
CA GLU A 122 8.81 -12.60 -15.06
C GLU A 122 9.27 -11.55 -16.07
N GLN A 123 9.78 -12.01 -17.22
CA GLN A 123 10.11 -11.13 -18.33
C GLN A 123 8.88 -10.39 -18.86
N LEU A 124 7.68 -11.01 -18.87
CA LEU A 124 6.44 -10.33 -19.24
C LEU A 124 6.20 -9.08 -18.38
N ALA A 125 6.25 -9.23 -17.06
CA ALA A 125 6.11 -8.09 -16.16
C ALA A 125 7.18 -7.02 -16.45
N CYS A 126 8.42 -7.46 -16.67
CA CYS A 126 9.51 -6.52 -16.90
C CYS A 126 9.39 -5.73 -18.21
N GLU A 127 8.97 -6.37 -19.30
CA GLU A 127 8.75 -5.69 -20.57
C GLU A 127 7.54 -4.75 -20.52
N VAL A 128 6.46 -5.16 -19.84
CA VAL A 128 5.32 -4.27 -19.61
C VAL A 128 5.75 -3.04 -18.81
N SER A 129 6.49 -3.21 -17.71
CA SER A 129 6.88 -2.08 -16.86
C SER A 129 7.80 -1.08 -17.57
N LYS A 130 8.62 -1.54 -18.53
CA LYS A 130 9.46 -0.65 -19.35
C LYS A 130 8.66 0.25 -20.30
N LYS A 131 7.44 -0.13 -20.66
CA LYS A 131 6.59 0.60 -21.62
C LYS A 131 5.55 1.51 -20.96
N LEU A 132 5.24 1.28 -19.70
CA LEU A 132 4.25 2.06 -18.95
C LEU A 132 4.88 3.25 -18.21
N ASP A 133 4.04 4.21 -17.84
CA ASP A 133 4.43 5.35 -17.01
C ASP A 133 4.99 4.88 -15.64
N PRO A 134 6.15 5.41 -15.20
CA PRO A 134 6.88 4.91 -14.04
C PRO A 134 6.09 4.98 -12.74
N VAL A 135 5.12 5.88 -12.59
CA VAL A 135 4.42 6.08 -11.31
C VAL A 135 3.67 4.82 -10.87
N ASN A 136 3.22 3.97 -11.81
CA ASN A 136 2.50 2.73 -11.50
C ASN A 136 2.86 1.53 -12.40
N ALA A 137 3.83 1.68 -13.30
CA ALA A 137 4.25 0.67 -14.27
C ALA A 137 4.41 -0.73 -13.64
N TYR A 138 5.07 -0.80 -12.48
CA TYR A 138 5.32 -2.06 -11.81
C TYR A 138 4.02 -2.76 -11.36
N LYS A 139 3.09 -2.03 -10.73
CA LYS A 139 1.86 -2.62 -10.18
C LYS A 139 0.97 -3.13 -11.30
N VAL A 140 0.87 -2.38 -12.40
CA VAL A 140 0.14 -2.79 -13.61
C VAL A 140 0.81 -4.01 -14.25
N ALA A 141 2.13 -4.03 -14.36
CA ALA A 141 2.89 -5.16 -14.89
C ALA A 141 2.72 -6.45 -14.08
N ASP A 142 2.89 -6.39 -12.75
CA ASP A 142 2.70 -7.55 -11.86
C ASP A 142 1.26 -8.05 -11.91
N THR A 143 0.27 -7.16 -12.07
CA THR A 143 -1.10 -7.60 -12.29
C THR A 143 -1.25 -8.41 -13.57
N PHE A 144 -0.69 -7.97 -14.71
CA PHE A 144 -0.77 -8.76 -15.94
C PHE A 144 -0.12 -10.14 -15.77
N ARG A 145 1.01 -10.19 -15.07
CA ARG A 145 1.68 -11.44 -14.69
C ARG A 145 0.73 -12.37 -13.92
N ARG A 146 0.05 -11.83 -12.90
CA ARG A 146 -0.91 -12.59 -12.07
C ARG A 146 -2.17 -12.98 -12.85
N LEU A 147 -2.60 -12.18 -13.82
CA LEU A 147 -3.75 -12.47 -14.67
C LEU A 147 -3.52 -13.66 -15.61
N VAL A 148 -2.27 -14.09 -15.81
CA VAL A 148 -1.98 -15.34 -16.52
C VAL A 148 -2.50 -16.52 -15.67
N PRO A 149 -3.45 -17.32 -16.19
CA PRO A 149 -4.04 -18.42 -15.43
C PRO A 149 -2.97 -19.46 -15.07
N SER A 150 -3.04 -20.03 -13.87
CA SER A 150 -2.08 -21.06 -13.45
C SER A 150 -2.17 -22.35 -14.28
N SER A 151 -3.36 -22.64 -14.82
CA SER A 151 -3.64 -23.82 -15.64
C SER A 151 -4.73 -23.54 -16.68
N VAL A 152 -4.56 -24.09 -17.89
CA VAL A 152 -5.54 -24.03 -18.98
C VAL A 152 -6.10 -25.45 -19.18
N LYS A 153 -6.96 -25.93 -18.28
CA LYS A 153 -7.48 -27.30 -18.37
C LYS A 153 -8.61 -27.41 -19.40
N GLY A 154 -8.50 -28.38 -20.30
CA GLY A 154 -9.63 -28.92 -21.05
C GLY A 154 -10.16 -28.06 -22.20
N VAL A 155 -9.63 -26.86 -22.43
CA VAL A 155 -10.05 -26.00 -23.54
C VAL A 155 -8.83 -25.50 -24.30
N TRP A 156 -8.91 -25.51 -25.63
CA TRP A 156 -7.81 -25.23 -26.55
C TRP A 156 -7.63 -23.72 -26.77
N TRP A 157 -7.78 -22.92 -25.72
CA TRP A 157 -7.58 -21.47 -25.81
C TRP A 157 -6.11 -21.20 -26.02
N ARG A 158 -5.80 -20.49 -27.11
CA ARG A 158 -4.44 -20.07 -27.44
C ARG A 158 -4.29 -18.58 -27.22
N ASP A 159 -5.25 -17.80 -27.70
CA ASP A 159 -5.12 -16.35 -27.70
C ASP A 159 -5.91 -15.73 -26.54
N PHE A 160 -5.20 -15.03 -25.66
CA PHE A 160 -5.73 -14.44 -24.44
C PHE A 160 -5.67 -12.92 -24.50
N LEU A 161 -6.75 -12.28 -24.05
CA LEU A 161 -6.78 -10.85 -23.77
C LEU A 161 -6.81 -10.64 -22.26
N LEU A 162 -5.68 -10.22 -21.69
CA LEU A 162 -5.63 -9.80 -20.30
C LEU A 162 -5.98 -8.31 -20.24
N THR A 163 -6.88 -7.91 -19.37
CA THR A 163 -7.36 -6.53 -19.27
C THR A 163 -7.27 -6.03 -17.84
N GLN A 164 -7.02 -4.73 -17.70
CA GLN A 164 -7.01 -4.04 -16.43
C GLN A 164 -7.78 -2.74 -16.53
N VAL A 165 -8.61 -2.49 -15.52
CA VAL A 165 -9.31 -1.22 -15.34
C VAL A 165 -8.76 -0.60 -14.07
N VAL A 166 -8.06 0.53 -14.17
CA VAL A 166 -7.39 1.16 -13.03
C VAL A 166 -7.96 2.55 -12.80
N ILE A 167 -8.46 2.80 -11.59
CA ILE A 167 -8.81 4.14 -11.14
C ILE A 167 -7.62 4.69 -10.34
N HIS A 168 -7.08 5.83 -10.77
CA HIS A 168 -6.00 6.52 -10.08
C HIS A 168 -6.54 7.78 -9.38
N LYS A 169 -6.21 7.94 -8.10
CA LYS A 169 -6.52 9.13 -7.30
C LYS A 169 -5.30 9.51 -6.47
N ALA A 170 -4.53 10.49 -6.92
CA ALA A 170 -3.38 10.98 -6.16
C ALA A 170 -3.82 11.52 -4.78
N ALA A 171 -2.99 11.31 -3.75
CA ALA A 171 -3.32 11.63 -2.36
C ALA A 171 -3.68 13.11 -2.18
N ASP A 172 -2.93 14.00 -2.86
CA ASP A 172 -3.03 15.45 -2.70
C ASP A 172 -3.75 16.15 -3.86
N SER A 173 -4.44 15.39 -4.72
CA SER A 173 -5.12 15.95 -5.90
C SER A 173 -6.52 15.40 -6.06
N ASN A 174 -7.49 16.25 -6.41
CA ASN A 174 -8.84 15.82 -6.82
C ASN A 174 -8.87 15.28 -8.26
N ASN A 175 -7.73 15.24 -8.94
CA ASN A 175 -7.63 14.64 -10.26
C ASN A 175 -7.81 13.12 -10.15
N ILE A 176 -8.75 12.61 -10.92
CA ILE A 176 -8.95 11.18 -11.11
C ILE A 176 -8.72 10.85 -12.56
N THR A 177 -7.98 9.79 -12.80
CA THR A 177 -7.85 9.19 -14.12
C THR A 177 -8.31 7.74 -14.09
N VAL A 178 -8.85 7.30 -15.22
CA VAL A 178 -9.19 5.91 -15.49
C VAL A 178 -8.25 5.44 -16.58
N GLU A 179 -7.56 4.34 -16.31
CA GLU A 179 -6.70 3.69 -17.26
C GLU A 179 -7.31 2.36 -17.66
N LEU A 180 -7.45 2.15 -18.97
CA LEU A 180 -7.77 0.85 -19.55
C LEU A 180 -6.48 0.31 -20.16
N ALA A 181 -5.91 -0.71 -19.55
CA ALA A 181 -4.75 -1.41 -20.09
C ALA A 181 -5.18 -2.79 -20.58
N SER A 182 -4.74 -3.18 -21.77
CA SER A 182 -5.02 -4.49 -22.34
C SER A 182 -3.76 -5.09 -22.94
N LEU A 183 -3.57 -6.38 -22.72
CA LEU A 183 -2.43 -7.15 -23.16
C LEU A 183 -2.93 -8.40 -23.90
N GLY A 184 -2.75 -8.40 -25.21
CA GLY A 184 -2.99 -9.55 -26.06
C GLY A 184 -1.75 -10.43 -26.15
N LEU A 185 -1.89 -11.71 -25.83
CA LEU A 185 -0.81 -12.69 -25.92
C LEU A 185 -1.33 -14.11 -26.18
N THR A 186 -0.50 -14.96 -26.73
CA THR A 186 -0.76 -16.38 -26.93
C THR A 186 -0.15 -17.18 -25.77
N LEU A 187 -0.92 -18.05 -25.13
CA LEU A 187 -0.43 -18.96 -24.09
C LEU A 187 -0.35 -20.39 -24.62
N SER A 188 0.69 -21.10 -24.20
CA SER A 188 0.84 -22.54 -24.40
C SER A 188 0.66 -23.28 -23.09
N GLN A 189 0.64 -24.62 -23.17
CA GLN A 189 0.51 -25.48 -22.01
C GLN A 189 1.71 -26.42 -21.92
N ASN A 190 2.34 -26.49 -20.75
CA ASN A 190 3.39 -27.48 -20.51
C ASN A 190 2.84 -28.87 -20.18
N SER A 191 3.72 -29.86 -20.06
CA SER A 191 3.35 -31.26 -19.74
C SER A 191 2.59 -31.44 -18.42
N LYS A 192 2.62 -30.45 -17.51
CA LYS A 192 1.89 -30.44 -16.24
C LYS A 192 0.55 -29.71 -16.33
N GLY A 193 0.17 -29.25 -17.51
CA GLY A 193 -1.07 -28.53 -17.71
C GLY A 193 -1.03 -27.05 -17.31
N ARG A 194 0.15 -26.50 -17.01
CA ARG A 194 0.29 -25.08 -16.61
C ARG A 194 0.41 -24.18 -17.82
N ALA A 195 -0.15 -22.98 -17.73
CA ALA A 195 0.04 -21.96 -18.77
C ALA A 195 1.51 -21.55 -18.80
N VAL A 196 2.04 -21.38 -20.01
CA VAL A 196 3.38 -20.86 -20.27
C VAL A 196 3.26 -19.76 -21.31
N VAL A 197 3.99 -18.67 -21.11
CA VAL A 197 4.16 -17.62 -22.11
C VAL A 197 5.26 -18.12 -23.03
N ASP A 198 5.00 -18.32 -24.32
CA ASP A 198 6.04 -18.67 -25.29
C ASP A 198 6.76 -17.42 -25.82
N GLN A 199 7.87 -17.62 -26.53
CA GLN A 199 8.51 -16.57 -27.30
C GLN A 199 7.55 -16.04 -28.38
N GLN A 200 7.22 -14.75 -28.32
CA GLN A 200 6.20 -14.15 -29.19
C GLN A 200 6.27 -12.62 -29.20
N LYS A 201 5.48 -12.01 -30.08
CA LYS A 201 5.17 -10.58 -30.03
C LYS A 201 3.82 -10.38 -29.38
N ALA A 202 3.82 -9.89 -28.15
CA ALA A 202 2.58 -9.51 -27.47
C ALA A 202 2.25 -8.05 -27.74
N THR A 203 0.98 -7.70 -27.56
CA THR A 203 0.47 -6.35 -27.83
C THR A 203 -0.08 -5.74 -26.57
N LEU A 204 0.51 -4.63 -26.13
CA LEU A 204 0.06 -3.83 -25.00
C LEU A 204 -0.60 -2.54 -25.50
N SER A 205 -1.85 -2.31 -25.12
CA SER A 205 -2.55 -1.05 -25.37
C SER A 205 -2.98 -0.42 -24.06
N GLN A 206 -2.74 0.89 -23.94
CA GLN A 206 -3.12 1.68 -22.78
C GLN A 206 -3.95 2.87 -23.24
N LYS A 207 -5.10 3.09 -22.62
CA LYS A 207 -5.97 4.24 -22.87
C LYS A 207 -6.19 4.96 -21.55
N LEU A 208 -5.80 6.23 -21.49
CA LEU A 208 -5.95 7.06 -20.30
C LEU A 208 -7.10 8.03 -20.49
N PHE A 209 -8.01 8.04 -19.53
CA PHE A 209 -9.15 8.95 -19.45
C PHE A 209 -8.99 9.80 -18.21
N LYS A 210 -9.22 11.11 -18.34
CA LYS A 210 -9.30 12.03 -17.21
C LYS A 210 -10.76 12.31 -16.91
N VAL A 211 -11.08 12.30 -15.63
CA VAL A 211 -12.42 12.66 -15.16
C VAL A 211 -12.60 14.18 -15.29
N ASN A 212 -13.64 14.59 -16.02
CA ASN A 212 -14.10 15.97 -16.03
C ASN A 212 -15.03 16.19 -14.83
N ALA A 213 -14.46 16.79 -13.78
CA ALA A 213 -15.17 17.06 -12.54
C ALA A 213 -16.39 17.99 -12.72
N GLU A 214 -16.32 18.95 -13.65
CA GLU A 214 -17.42 19.88 -13.92
C GLU A 214 -18.62 19.15 -14.55
N ASP A 215 -18.36 18.20 -15.45
CA ASP A 215 -19.39 17.36 -16.06
C ASP A 215 -20.10 16.49 -15.02
N PHE A 216 -19.35 15.93 -14.05
CA PHE A 216 -19.94 15.18 -12.94
C PHE A 216 -20.88 16.04 -12.10
N VAL A 217 -20.47 17.26 -11.74
CA VAL A 217 -21.30 18.17 -10.95
C VAL A 217 -22.55 18.61 -11.72
N THR A 218 -22.37 18.97 -13.00
CA THR A 218 -23.45 19.51 -13.85
C THR A 218 -24.49 18.44 -14.17
N LYS A 219 -24.06 17.20 -14.43
CA LYS A 219 -24.94 16.05 -14.73
C LYS A 219 -25.22 15.16 -13.53
N ALA A 220 -24.90 15.61 -12.32
CA ALA A 220 -24.97 14.79 -11.11
C ALA A 220 -26.34 14.14 -10.91
N GLN A 221 -27.42 14.88 -11.18
CA GLN A 221 -28.79 14.39 -11.04
C GLN A 221 -29.12 13.31 -12.07
N GLU A 222 -28.79 13.56 -13.34
CA GLU A 222 -28.97 12.58 -14.42
C GLU A 222 -28.23 11.27 -14.11
N TRP A 223 -26.98 11.37 -13.63
CA TRP A 223 -26.20 10.20 -13.26
C TRP A 223 -26.75 9.48 -12.03
N SER A 224 -27.18 10.22 -10.98
CA SER A 224 -27.73 9.60 -9.79
C SER A 224 -29.04 8.87 -10.03
N ASP A 225 -29.82 9.32 -11.01
CA ASP A 225 -31.13 8.74 -11.33
C ASP A 225 -31.01 7.54 -12.30
N SER A 226 -29.92 7.47 -13.08
CA SER A 226 -29.72 6.44 -14.11
C SER A 226 -28.76 5.31 -13.72
N ILE A 227 -27.88 5.53 -12.74
CA ILE A 227 -26.82 4.59 -12.37
C ILE A 227 -27.06 4.01 -10.98
N LEU A 228 -26.90 2.70 -10.85
CA LEU A 228 -26.78 2.04 -9.54
C LEU A 228 -25.44 2.39 -8.90
N MET A 229 -25.47 2.81 -7.64
CA MET A 229 -24.27 3.24 -6.92
C MET A 229 -23.48 2.04 -6.41
N TYR A 230 -22.19 2.04 -6.67
CA TYR A 230 -21.23 1.03 -6.21
C TYR A 230 -20.07 1.74 -5.52
N ASN A 231 -19.67 1.24 -4.35
CA ASN A 231 -18.44 1.72 -3.72
C ASN A 231 -17.21 1.20 -4.50
N VAL A 232 -16.03 1.76 -4.20
CA VAL A 232 -14.79 1.34 -4.89
C VAL A 232 -14.50 -0.15 -4.68
N GLY A 233 -14.78 -0.71 -3.50
CA GLY A 233 -14.64 -2.14 -3.22
C GLY A 233 -15.53 -3.03 -4.10
N ASP A 234 -16.79 -2.66 -4.29
CA ASP A 234 -17.73 -3.38 -5.16
C ASP A 234 -17.27 -3.35 -6.61
N TYR A 235 -16.74 -2.22 -7.07
CA TYR A 235 -16.12 -2.09 -8.39
C TYR A 235 -14.95 -3.06 -8.58
N LEU A 236 -14.08 -3.19 -7.58
CA LEU A 236 -12.96 -4.12 -7.64
C LEU A 236 -13.45 -5.56 -7.80
N LEU A 237 -14.54 -5.93 -7.12
CA LEU A 237 -15.12 -7.27 -7.23
C LEU A 237 -15.83 -7.48 -8.58
N LYS A 238 -16.63 -6.51 -9.03
CA LYS A 238 -17.46 -6.64 -10.25
C LYS A 238 -16.65 -6.64 -11.54
N LEU A 239 -15.49 -5.99 -11.59
CA LEU A 239 -14.66 -5.92 -12.79
C LEU A 239 -13.39 -6.76 -12.69
N THR A 240 -13.32 -7.68 -11.72
CA THR A 240 -12.23 -8.65 -11.62
C THR A 240 -12.75 -10.03 -11.90
N SER A 241 -12.05 -10.78 -12.74
CA SER A 241 -12.35 -12.18 -12.98
C SER A 241 -12.13 -13.03 -11.74
N GLU A 242 -13.06 -13.96 -11.48
CA GLU A 242 -12.84 -15.03 -10.53
C GLU A 242 -11.93 -16.09 -11.19
N GLY A 243 -10.82 -16.46 -10.54
CA GLY A 243 -9.90 -17.44 -11.11
C GLY A 243 -8.79 -17.87 -10.16
N ASP A 244 -8.32 -19.10 -10.36
CA ASP A 244 -7.10 -19.65 -9.76
C ASP A 244 -5.87 -19.05 -10.48
N PHE A 245 -5.72 -17.74 -10.30
CA PHE A 245 -4.57 -16.97 -10.74
C PHE A 245 -3.36 -17.36 -9.89
N THR A 246 -2.16 -17.19 -10.45
CA THR A 246 -0.93 -17.48 -9.73
C THR A 246 -0.89 -16.68 -8.42
N SER A 247 -1.21 -17.36 -7.31
CA SER A 247 -1.13 -16.79 -5.97
C SER A 247 0.34 -16.76 -5.59
N SER A 248 1.10 -15.81 -6.13
CA SER A 248 2.43 -15.57 -5.57
C SER A 248 2.22 -15.04 -4.16
N SER A 249 2.92 -15.67 -3.21
CA SER A 249 3.15 -15.17 -1.86
C SER A 249 3.43 -13.67 -1.89
N SER A 250 3.16 -13.00 -0.77
CA SER A 250 3.38 -11.56 -0.54
C SER A 250 4.86 -11.14 -0.59
N GLU A 251 5.67 -11.76 -1.44
CA GLU A 251 7.05 -11.39 -1.66
C GLU A 251 7.10 -9.98 -2.26
N ASP A 252 8.01 -9.21 -1.68
CA ASP A 252 8.14 -7.78 -1.87
C ASP A 252 8.31 -7.46 -3.36
N PRO A 253 7.50 -6.56 -3.94
CA PRO A 253 7.54 -6.25 -5.36
C PRO A 253 8.90 -5.77 -5.91
N GLY A 254 9.86 -5.45 -5.05
CA GLY A 254 11.13 -4.82 -5.40
C GLY A 254 12.10 -5.59 -6.31
N SER A 255 11.87 -6.86 -6.67
CA SER A 255 12.88 -7.66 -7.39
C SER A 255 12.46 -8.37 -8.69
N LEU A 256 11.25 -8.17 -9.23
CA LEU A 256 10.81 -8.94 -10.42
C LEU A 256 11.59 -8.58 -11.71
N CYS A 257 12.06 -7.33 -11.83
CA CYS A 257 13.10 -7.01 -12.78
C CYS A 257 14.43 -7.00 -12.03
N PRO A 258 15.46 -7.79 -12.43
CA PRO A 258 16.80 -7.50 -11.96
C PRO A 258 17.07 -6.02 -12.23
N PRO A 259 17.53 -5.25 -11.23
CA PRO A 259 17.77 -3.84 -11.41
C PRO A 259 18.65 -3.64 -12.64
N LEU A 260 18.17 -2.84 -13.59
CA LEU A 260 18.98 -2.34 -14.71
C LEU A 260 20.12 -1.40 -14.24
N PHE A 261 20.31 -1.27 -12.93
CA PHE A 261 21.42 -0.55 -12.35
C PHE A 261 22.73 -1.32 -12.57
N PRO A 262 23.79 -0.65 -13.05
CA PRO A 262 25.11 -1.26 -13.09
C PRO A 262 25.47 -1.73 -11.68
N LYS A 263 26.08 -2.92 -11.62
CA LYS A 263 26.61 -3.55 -10.40
C LYS A 263 27.31 -2.47 -9.56
N LEU A 264 26.71 -2.07 -8.44
CA LEU A 264 27.33 -1.10 -7.53
C LEU A 264 28.67 -1.68 -7.06
N PRO A 265 29.74 -0.87 -6.96
CA PRO A 265 31.04 -1.33 -6.51
C PRO A 265 30.89 -1.98 -5.12
N GLU A 266 31.59 -3.09 -4.94
CA GLU A 266 31.65 -3.86 -3.71
C GLU A 266 32.06 -2.92 -2.57
N PHE A 267 31.13 -2.65 -1.65
CA PHE A 267 31.31 -1.71 -0.56
C PHE A 267 32.09 -2.40 0.56
N GLU A 268 33.37 -2.05 0.74
CA GLU A 268 34.15 -2.49 1.90
C GLU A 268 33.55 -1.87 3.18
N LEU A 269 33.07 -2.73 4.08
CA LEU A 269 32.51 -2.31 5.37
C LEU A 269 33.58 -1.56 6.18
N PRO A 270 33.33 -0.29 6.58
CA PRO A 270 34.24 0.40 7.47
C PRO A 270 34.26 -0.30 8.84
N THR A 271 35.46 -0.50 9.39
CA THR A 271 35.64 -0.98 10.76
C THR A 271 34.98 0.01 11.72
N LEU A 272 33.99 -0.48 12.48
CA LEU A 272 33.26 0.33 13.45
C LEU A 272 34.22 0.94 14.50
N PRO A 273 34.06 2.22 14.86
CA PRO A 273 34.81 2.79 15.97
C PRO A 273 34.42 2.10 17.28
N GLU A 274 35.40 1.81 18.13
CA GLU A 274 35.16 1.33 19.49
C GLU A 274 34.33 2.36 20.26
N PHE A 275 33.08 2.00 20.53
CA PHE A 275 32.13 2.86 21.24
C PHE A 275 32.36 2.69 22.75
N GLU A 276 32.99 3.68 23.40
CA GLU A 276 33.08 3.72 24.86
C GLU A 276 31.69 4.02 25.42
N PHE A 277 31.04 3.01 26.01
CA PHE A 277 29.77 3.21 26.71
C PHE A 277 30.00 4.06 27.97
N PRO A 278 29.39 5.26 28.10
CA PRO A 278 29.38 5.95 29.38
C PRO A 278 28.73 5.06 30.44
N ASN A 279 29.15 5.22 31.70
CA ASN A 279 28.91 4.36 32.86
C ASN A 279 27.41 4.27 33.30
N ILE A 280 26.54 3.82 32.39
CA ILE A 280 25.08 3.73 32.50
C ILE A 280 24.67 2.83 33.66
N PHE A 281 25.43 1.76 33.91
CA PHE A 281 25.20 0.88 35.06
C PHE A 281 25.34 1.62 36.41
N GLY A 282 26.27 2.59 36.50
CA GLY A 282 26.42 3.44 37.68
C GLY A 282 25.22 4.38 37.89
N ALA A 283 24.70 4.98 36.81
CA ALA A 283 23.52 5.85 36.87
C ALA A 283 22.25 5.07 37.27
N ILE A 284 22.07 3.86 36.72
CA ILE A 284 20.96 2.96 37.08
C ILE A 284 21.04 2.57 38.56
N GLY A 285 22.23 2.17 39.04
CA GLY A 285 22.44 1.83 40.44
C GLY A 285 22.12 2.98 41.41
N GLY A 286 22.52 4.20 41.07
CA GLY A 286 22.24 5.40 41.87
C GLY A 286 20.74 5.72 41.99
N PHE A 287 19.98 5.55 40.90
CA PHE A 287 18.53 5.77 40.91
C PHE A 287 17.79 4.78 41.81
N PHE A 288 18.12 3.48 41.73
CA PHE A 288 17.53 2.47 42.60
C PHE A 288 17.87 2.67 44.08
N GLY A 289 19.10 3.09 44.38
CA GLY A 289 19.50 3.45 45.75
C GLY A 289 18.67 4.60 46.33
N ALA A 290 18.38 5.63 45.53
CA ALA A 290 17.57 6.77 45.96
C ALA A 290 16.10 6.37 46.25
N ILE A 291 15.49 5.54 45.41
CA ILE A 291 14.13 5.03 45.61
C ILE A 291 14.06 4.18 46.88
N TRP A 292 15.02 3.28 47.08
CA TRP A 292 15.06 2.43 48.28
C TRP A 292 15.14 3.25 49.56
N ASN A 293 16.01 4.27 49.59
CA ASN A 293 16.16 5.15 50.74
C ASN A 293 14.88 5.96 51.03
N PHE A 294 14.16 6.40 50.00
CA PHE A 294 12.87 7.06 50.15
C PHE A 294 11.82 6.13 50.79
N ILE A 295 11.69 4.89 50.28
CA ILE A 295 10.72 3.90 50.80
C ILE A 295 10.99 3.59 52.29
N VAL A 296 12.26 3.41 52.66
CA VAL A 296 12.64 3.06 54.04
C VAL A 296 12.46 4.22 55.03
N SER A 297 12.37 5.48 54.55
CA SER A 297 12.25 6.67 55.41
C SER A 297 10.83 7.02 55.90
N ILE A 298 9.80 6.34 55.39
CA ILE A 298 8.39 6.67 55.66
C ILE A 298 7.83 6.17 57.03
N PRO A 299 8.35 5.14 57.73
CA PRO A 299 7.74 4.66 58.95
C PRO A 299 8.13 5.51 60.17
N GLY A 300 7.27 6.47 60.54
CA GLY A 300 7.44 7.20 61.80
C GLY A 300 6.22 7.93 62.37
N THR A 301 5.09 8.07 61.65
CA THR A 301 4.11 9.10 62.01
C THR A 301 2.62 8.70 62.02
N LEU A 302 2.23 7.45 61.74
CA LEU A 302 0.80 7.08 61.67
C LEU A 302 0.50 5.79 62.45
N GLY A 303 -0.63 5.74 63.15
CA GLY A 303 -1.00 4.64 64.06
C GLY A 303 -1.06 3.25 63.39
N SER A 304 -0.92 2.20 64.21
CA SER A 304 -0.70 0.80 63.82
C SER A 304 -1.70 0.23 62.81
N SER A 305 -2.93 0.74 62.75
CA SER A 305 -3.96 0.27 61.80
C SER A 305 -3.85 0.90 60.40
N PHE A 306 -3.28 2.10 60.27
CA PHE A 306 -3.05 2.74 58.97
C PHE A 306 -1.74 2.27 58.31
N HIS A 307 -0.84 1.67 59.08
CA HIS A 307 0.43 1.19 58.60
C HIS A 307 0.29 0.15 57.47
N CYS A 308 -0.60 -0.84 57.61
CA CYS A 308 -0.76 -1.89 56.58
C CYS A 308 -1.24 -1.33 55.24
N VAL A 309 -2.26 -0.47 55.25
CA VAL A 309 -2.80 0.11 54.00
C VAL A 309 -1.77 1.01 53.32
N ILE A 310 -1.02 1.81 54.09
CA ILE A 310 0.04 2.67 53.56
C ILE A 310 1.17 1.83 52.97
N TRP A 311 1.59 0.74 53.64
CA TRP A 311 2.61 -0.16 53.11
C TRP A 311 2.17 -0.81 51.79
N VAL A 312 0.94 -1.33 51.71
CA VAL A 312 0.42 -1.91 50.46
C VAL A 312 0.39 -0.88 49.34
N LEU A 313 -0.06 0.35 49.60
CA LEU A 313 -0.05 1.44 48.62
C LEU A 313 1.38 1.80 48.17
N LEU A 314 2.33 1.87 49.09
CA LEU A 314 3.73 2.14 48.77
C LEU A 314 4.37 1.01 47.93
N TYR A 315 4.04 -0.25 48.19
CA TYR A 315 4.52 -1.37 47.38
C TYR A 315 3.93 -1.36 45.98
N VAL A 316 2.63 -1.07 45.84
CA VAL A 316 1.97 -0.97 44.52
C VAL A 316 2.53 0.20 43.72
N LEU A 317 2.64 1.39 44.33
CA LEU A 317 3.16 2.58 43.66
C LEU A 317 4.66 2.46 43.37
N GLY A 318 5.44 1.95 44.31
CA GLY A 318 6.87 1.71 44.15
C GLY A 318 7.15 0.66 43.06
N GLY A 319 6.41 -0.44 43.07
CA GLY A 319 6.49 -1.48 42.03
C GLY A 319 6.12 -0.95 40.64
N ALA A 320 5.07 -0.13 40.54
CA ALA A 320 4.69 0.50 39.28
C ALA A 320 5.75 1.47 38.75
N LEU A 321 6.36 2.26 39.63
CA LEU A 321 7.41 3.21 39.27
C LEU A 321 8.69 2.50 38.82
N VAL A 322 9.11 1.46 39.56
CA VAL A 322 10.24 0.61 39.20
C VAL A 322 9.99 -0.13 37.88
N GLY A 323 8.81 -0.74 37.72
CA GLY A 323 8.45 -1.46 36.49
C GLY A 323 8.43 -0.55 35.27
N THR A 324 7.93 0.68 35.41
CA THR A 324 7.95 1.69 34.35
C THR A 324 9.39 2.08 34.00
N ALA A 325 10.22 2.37 35.00
CA ALA A 325 11.62 2.75 34.79
C ALA A 325 12.42 1.64 34.10
N VAL A 326 12.30 0.39 34.55
CA VAL A 326 12.96 -0.76 33.93
C VAL A 326 12.48 -0.95 32.49
N THR A 327 11.18 -0.87 32.24
CA THR A 327 10.62 -1.04 30.89
C THR A 327 11.13 0.02 29.92
N VAL A 328 11.19 1.29 30.34
CA VAL A 328 11.74 2.37 29.51
C VAL A 328 13.22 2.15 29.24
N VAL A 329 14.02 1.85 30.28
CA VAL A 329 15.47 1.63 30.13
C VAL A 329 15.77 0.43 29.24
N CYS A 330 15.15 -0.72 29.50
CA CYS A 330 15.33 -1.94 28.72
C CYS A 330 14.81 -1.78 27.28
N GLY A 331 13.67 -1.10 27.09
CA GLY A 331 13.11 -0.83 25.77
C GLY A 331 14.02 0.04 24.92
N LEU A 332 14.56 1.13 25.50
CA LEU A 332 15.52 2.00 24.81
C LEU A 332 16.84 1.28 24.52
N PHE A 333 17.32 0.46 25.47
CA PHE A 333 18.53 -0.34 25.27
C PHE A 333 18.35 -1.35 24.14
N PHE A 334 17.19 -2.00 24.06
CA PHE A 334 16.86 -2.95 22.99
C PHE A 334 16.78 -2.26 21.62
N LEU A 335 16.14 -1.10 21.55
CA LEU A 335 16.10 -0.29 20.33
C LEU A 335 17.52 0.11 19.88
N LEU A 336 18.36 0.56 20.80
CA LEU A 336 19.76 0.92 20.52
C LEU A 336 20.56 -0.30 20.03
N LEU A 337 20.35 -1.47 20.62
CA LEU A 337 21.05 -2.72 20.26
C LEU A 337 20.70 -3.19 18.84
N ILE A 338 19.46 -2.97 18.40
CA ILE A 338 19.05 -3.27 17.01
C ILE A 338 19.56 -2.19 16.04
N GLY A 339 19.84 -0.98 16.53
CA GLY A 339 20.38 0.12 15.74
C GLY A 339 19.45 1.31 15.56
N PHE A 340 18.41 1.44 16.37
CA PHE A 340 17.54 2.62 16.41
C PHE A 340 18.01 3.57 17.50
N GLY A 341 18.67 4.66 17.10
CA GLY A 341 19.13 5.71 17.99
C GLY A 341 18.30 7.00 17.90
N PRO A 342 18.62 8.00 18.73
CA PRO A 342 17.95 9.31 18.72
C PRO A 342 18.08 10.05 17.38
N ALA A 343 19.19 9.84 16.66
CA ALA A 343 19.45 10.41 15.35
C ALA A 343 18.84 9.59 14.19
N GLY A 344 18.09 8.52 14.49
CA GLY A 344 17.57 7.57 13.51
C GLY A 344 18.37 6.27 13.48
N ILE A 345 18.45 5.65 12.29
CA ILE A 345 19.07 4.34 12.11
C ILE A 345 20.60 4.48 12.11
N ILE A 346 21.28 3.75 13.00
CA ILE A 346 22.73 3.74 13.14
C ILE A 346 23.34 2.98 11.96
N ALA A 347 24.28 3.61 11.24
CA ALA A 347 24.96 2.98 10.11
C ALA A 347 25.68 1.69 10.53
N GLY A 348 25.57 0.64 9.71
CA GLY A 348 26.18 -0.68 9.97
C GLY A 348 25.43 -1.56 10.99
N SER A 349 24.27 -1.11 11.48
CA SER A 349 23.43 -1.90 12.40
C SER A 349 22.49 -2.87 11.67
N ILE A 350 21.82 -3.75 12.43
CA ILE A 350 20.76 -4.63 11.92
C ILE A 350 19.61 -3.79 11.35
N ALA A 351 19.28 -2.66 11.99
CA ALA A 351 18.29 -1.71 11.48
C ALA A 351 18.71 -1.10 10.13
N ALA A 352 20.00 -0.83 9.90
CA ALA A 352 20.49 -0.35 8.61
C ALA A 352 20.40 -1.42 7.52
N LEU A 353 20.68 -2.69 7.86
CA LEU A 353 20.48 -3.82 6.94
C LEU A 353 18.99 -3.96 6.57
N TRP A 354 18.09 -3.78 7.53
CA TRP A 354 16.66 -3.79 7.28
C TRP A 354 16.21 -2.58 6.45
N MET A 355 16.75 -1.38 6.69
CA MET A 355 16.46 -0.21 5.84
C MET A 355 16.96 -0.39 4.40
N ALA A 356 18.07 -1.11 4.21
CA ALA A 356 18.60 -1.40 2.89
C ALA A 356 17.63 -2.26 2.05
N THR A 357 16.81 -3.12 2.68
CA THR A 357 15.77 -3.87 1.96
C THR A 357 14.68 -2.97 1.39
N TYR A 358 14.51 -1.78 1.95
CA TYR A 358 13.58 -0.75 1.45
C TYR A 358 14.24 0.23 0.46
N ALA A 359 15.47 -0.03 0.00
CA ALA A 359 16.25 0.90 -0.82
C ALA A 359 16.34 2.33 -0.22
N GLY A 360 16.25 2.44 1.11
CA GLY A 360 16.24 3.72 1.83
C GLY A 360 14.88 4.42 1.93
N PHE A 361 13.83 3.92 1.26
CA PHE A 361 12.48 4.50 1.29
C PHE A 361 11.57 3.71 2.23
N VAL A 362 11.60 4.05 3.52
CA VAL A 362 10.79 3.38 4.55
C VAL A 362 9.33 3.88 4.47
N PRO A 363 8.33 3.02 4.17
CA PRO A 363 6.94 3.43 4.09
C PRO A 363 6.39 3.89 5.44
N ALA A 364 5.55 4.94 5.45
CA ALA A 364 4.88 5.37 6.67
C ALA A 364 3.95 4.27 7.21
N GLY A 365 3.98 4.04 8.52
CA GLY A 365 3.13 3.05 9.20
C GLY A 365 3.66 1.61 9.18
N CYS A 366 4.79 1.33 8.52
CA CYS A 366 5.43 0.03 8.64
C CYS A 366 6.16 -0.10 10.00
N LEU A 367 6.44 -1.34 10.42
CA LEU A 367 7.11 -1.63 11.69
C LEU A 367 8.47 -0.92 11.81
N LEU A 368 9.23 -0.84 10.72
CA LEU A 368 10.52 -0.14 10.69
C LEU A 368 10.36 1.36 10.96
N ALA A 369 9.34 2.01 10.39
CA ALA A 369 9.02 3.42 10.65
C ALA A 369 8.60 3.65 12.11
N ILE A 370 7.85 2.72 12.70
CA ILE A 370 7.43 2.78 14.11
C ILE A 370 8.64 2.67 15.04
N LEU A 371 9.56 1.73 14.78
CA LEU A 371 10.78 1.55 15.57
C LEU A 371 11.76 2.73 15.41
N GLN A 372 11.88 3.28 14.20
CA GLN A 372 12.65 4.48 13.93
C GLN A 372 12.07 5.70 14.68
N ALA A 373 10.74 5.85 14.68
CA ALA A 373 10.07 6.89 15.46
C ALA A 373 10.25 6.67 16.97
N ALA A 374 10.18 5.43 17.45
CA ALA A 374 10.41 5.11 18.85
C ALA A 374 11.86 5.41 19.29
N GLY A 375 12.84 5.08 18.44
CA GLY A 375 14.25 5.43 18.68
C GLY A 375 14.48 6.94 18.69
N ALA A 376 13.88 7.67 17.74
CA ALA A 376 13.99 9.13 17.64
C ALA A 376 13.29 9.88 18.79
N LEU A 377 12.14 9.38 19.24
CA LEU A 377 11.40 9.93 20.38
C LEU A 377 12.04 9.61 21.74
N GLY A 378 12.88 8.58 21.79
CA GLY A 378 13.50 8.11 23.02
C GLY A 378 12.46 7.79 24.10
N ALA A 379 12.78 8.15 25.35
CA ALA A 379 11.92 7.85 26.51
C ALA A 379 10.50 8.42 26.35
N CYS A 380 10.35 9.58 25.68
CA CYS A 380 9.10 10.32 25.56
C CYS A 380 7.98 9.53 24.84
N GLY A 381 8.34 8.64 23.90
CA GLY A 381 7.38 7.82 23.16
C GLY A 381 6.91 6.57 23.91
N LEU A 382 7.70 6.08 24.88
CA LEU A 382 7.46 4.79 25.56
C LEU A 382 6.65 4.92 26.85
N PHE A 383 6.49 6.13 27.42
CA PHE A 383 5.80 6.34 28.69
C PHE A 383 4.37 5.78 28.76
N PRO A 384 3.49 5.91 27.74
CA PRO A 384 2.13 5.41 27.83
C PRO A 384 2.08 3.87 27.93
N VAL A 385 2.93 3.20 27.16
CA VAL A 385 3.01 1.72 27.13
C VAL A 385 3.72 1.19 28.37
N ALA A 386 4.82 1.84 28.78
CA ALA A 386 5.56 1.49 29.98
C ALA A 386 4.74 1.71 31.26
N GLY A 387 3.88 2.73 31.30
CA GLY A 387 2.96 2.96 32.42
C GLY A 387 1.93 1.84 32.57
N ILE A 388 1.37 1.35 31.47
CA ILE A 388 0.42 0.22 31.50
C ILE A 388 1.10 -1.05 31.98
N ILE A 389 2.28 -1.37 31.42
CA ILE A 389 3.06 -2.55 31.83
C ILE A 389 3.49 -2.42 33.30
N GLY A 390 3.93 -1.23 33.72
CA GLY A 390 4.30 -0.93 35.10
C GLY A 390 3.14 -1.14 36.07
N VAL A 391 1.92 -0.70 35.72
CA VAL A 391 0.73 -0.91 36.55
C VAL A 391 0.34 -2.39 36.61
N VAL A 392 0.45 -3.15 35.51
CA VAL A 392 0.14 -4.59 35.51
C VAL A 392 1.14 -5.38 36.35
N VAL A 393 2.44 -5.10 36.19
CA VAL A 393 3.50 -5.76 36.97
C VAL A 393 3.44 -5.35 38.43
N GLY A 394 3.28 -4.05 38.71
CA GLY A 394 3.15 -3.50 40.06
C GLY A 394 1.88 -3.95 40.78
N GLY A 395 0.76 -4.06 40.06
CA GLY A 395 -0.50 -4.57 40.60
C GLY A 395 -0.48 -6.08 40.84
N GLY A 396 0.13 -6.86 39.93
CA GLY A 396 0.29 -8.30 40.10
C GLY A 396 1.23 -8.66 41.25
N TYR A 397 2.39 -8.00 41.33
CA TYR A 397 3.34 -8.21 42.42
C TYR A 397 2.81 -7.65 43.75
N GLY A 398 2.21 -6.46 43.73
CA GLY A 398 1.60 -5.85 44.92
C GLY A 398 0.43 -6.66 45.47
N GLY A 399 -0.41 -7.24 44.60
CA GLY A 399 -1.47 -8.17 45.01
C GLY A 399 -0.93 -9.46 45.62
N TYR A 400 0.11 -10.05 45.03
CA TYR A 400 0.77 -11.23 45.59
C TYR A 400 1.38 -10.94 46.97
N VAL A 401 2.09 -9.82 47.11
CA VAL A 401 2.67 -9.41 48.40
C VAL A 401 1.57 -9.13 49.43
N ALA A 402 0.48 -8.46 49.06
CA ALA A 402 -0.64 -8.19 49.94
C ALA A 402 -1.27 -9.49 50.50
N VAL A 403 -1.49 -10.50 49.65
CA VAL A 403 -2.01 -11.80 50.08
C VAL A 403 -1.06 -12.53 51.03
N VAL A 404 0.26 -12.42 50.81
CA VAL A 404 1.26 -13.02 51.69
C VAL A 404 1.36 -12.25 53.02
N THR A 405 1.27 -10.91 53.00
CA THR A 405 1.34 -10.08 54.21
C THR A 405 0.08 -10.12 55.05
N ASP A 406 -1.12 -10.24 54.46
CA ASP A 406 -2.38 -10.42 55.20
C ASP A 406 -2.33 -11.72 56.01
N GLY A 407 -1.76 -12.79 55.43
CA GLY A 407 -1.48 -14.03 56.17
C GLY A 407 -0.53 -13.83 57.36
N VAL A 408 0.46 -12.95 57.24
CA VAL A 408 1.42 -12.63 58.34
C VAL A 408 0.78 -11.71 59.38
N CYS A 409 -0.04 -10.75 58.99
CA CYS A 409 -0.74 -9.83 59.88
C CYS A 409 -1.81 -10.55 60.71
N ASP A 410 -2.61 -11.43 60.11
CA ASP A 410 -3.57 -12.28 60.86
C ASP A 410 -2.86 -13.22 61.83
N THR A 411 -1.70 -13.78 61.42
CA THR A 411 -0.92 -14.63 62.31
C THR A 411 -0.36 -13.83 63.49
N MET A 412 0.14 -12.61 63.29
CA MET A 412 0.64 -11.75 64.38
C MET A 412 -0.45 -11.29 65.36
N TYR A 413 -1.67 -11.01 64.88
CA TYR A 413 -2.81 -10.66 65.75
C TYR A 413 -3.35 -11.85 66.56
N THR A 414 -3.06 -13.09 66.15
CA THR A 414 -3.50 -14.28 66.87
C THR A 414 -2.53 -14.68 68.00
N TYR A 415 -1.29 -14.16 67.98
CA TYR A 415 -0.23 -14.46 68.97
C TYR A 415 0.10 -13.31 69.94
N LEU A 416 -0.61 -12.17 69.83
CA LEU A 416 -0.63 -11.08 70.81
C LEU A 416 -1.96 -11.11 71.56
#